data_AF-A0A4U9D5T5-F1
#
_entry.id   AF-A0A4U9D5T5-F1
#
_cell.length_a   1.000
_cell.length_b   1.000
_cell.length_c   1.000
_cell.angle_alpha   90.00
_cell.angle_beta   90.00
_cell.angle_gamma   90.00
#
_symmetry.space_group_name_H-M   'P 1'
#
loop_
_entity.id
_entity.type
_entity.pdbx_description
1 polymer ?
#
loop_
_entity_poly.entity_id
_entity_poly.type
_entity_poly.pdbx_seq_one_letter_code
_entity_poly.pdbx_strand_id
1 'polypeptide(L)' 'MANDMDDRLSVNIPVATLTASNSLLTWQMKGRLFFDADRYPAIRFTSSRGGGAGRRTFSSFWDTSA' A
#
# COMPACT_ATOMS: atom_id res chain seq x y z
N MET A 1 26.41 7.04 -19.10
CA MET A 1 25.78 7.39 -17.81
C MET A 1 24.48 6.62 -17.74
N ALA A 2 24.50 5.43 -17.13
CA ALA A 2 23.48 4.42 -17.31
C ALA A 2 22.45 4.47 -16.16
N ASN A 3 21.28 5.00 -16.48
CA ASN A 3 19.96 4.51 -16.10
C ASN A 3 19.68 4.10 -14.63
N ASP A 4 19.99 4.97 -13.66
CA ASP A 4 19.52 4.80 -12.27
C ASP A 4 17.98 5.00 -12.11
N MET A 5 17.28 5.39 -13.19
CA MET A 5 15.82 5.64 -13.16
C MET A 5 14.98 4.38 -13.43
N ASP A 6 15.53 3.33 -14.03
CA ASP A 6 14.79 2.12 -14.43
C ASP A 6 14.72 1.02 -13.35
N ASP A 7 15.46 1.13 -12.24
CA ASP A 7 15.45 0.14 -11.15
C ASP A 7 14.32 0.37 -10.12
N ARG A 8 13.37 1.27 -10.41
CA ARG A 8 12.26 1.57 -9.51
C ARG A 8 11.01 0.75 -9.85
N LEU A 9 10.75 -0.27 -9.04
CA LEU A 9 9.49 -1.01 -9.04
C LEU A 9 8.37 -0.14 -8.47
N SER A 10 7.33 0.12 -9.27
CA SER A 10 6.09 0.75 -8.83
C SER A 10 4.94 -0.24 -8.96
N VAL A 11 4.24 -0.51 -7.86
CA VAL A 11 3.08 -1.41 -7.81
C VAL A 11 1.87 -0.64 -7.32
N ASN A 12 0.74 -0.81 -8.01
CA ASN A 12 -0.53 -0.23 -7.65
C ASN A 12 -1.54 -1.35 -7.37
N ILE A 13 -2.02 -1.44 -6.13
CA ILE A 13 -2.98 -2.46 -5.70
C ILE A 13 -4.32 -1.77 -5.47
N PRO A 14 -5.36 -2.06 -6.27
CA PRO A 14 -6.68 -1.50 -6.01
C PRO A 14 -7.25 -2.02 -4.69
N VAL A 15 -7.77 -1.14 -3.85
CA VAL A 15 -8.40 -1.53 -2.57
C VAL A 15 -9.61 -2.43 -2.80
N ALA A 16 -10.28 -2.28 -3.95
CA ALA A 16 -11.38 -3.13 -4.37
C ALA A 16 -11.00 -4.63 -4.49
N THR A 17 -9.73 -4.98 -4.75
CA THR A 17 -9.29 -6.37 -4.87
C THR A 17 -8.93 -7.01 -3.54
N LEU A 18 -8.94 -6.26 -2.44
CA LEU A 18 -8.73 -6.83 -1.12
C LEU A 18 -9.85 -7.83 -0.81
N THR A 19 -9.45 -9.04 -0.42
CA THR A 19 -10.34 -10.12 -0.02
C THR A 19 -9.78 -10.76 1.24
N ALA A 20 -10.65 -10.98 2.22
CA ALA A 20 -10.36 -11.73 3.42
C ALA A 20 -11.16 -13.05 3.36
N SER A 21 -10.76 -14.04 4.16
CA SER A 21 -11.50 -15.31 4.28
C SER A 21 -12.94 -15.14 4.82
N ASN A 22 -13.30 -13.92 5.26
CA ASN A 22 -14.62 -13.56 5.73
C ASN A 22 -15.15 -12.34 4.94
N SER A 23 -16.38 -12.44 4.45
CA SER A 23 -17.01 -11.42 3.60
C SER A 23 -17.33 -10.13 4.36
N LEU A 24 -17.78 -10.22 5.62
CA LEU A 24 -18.02 -9.05 6.46
C LEU A 24 -16.72 -8.31 6.75
N LEU A 25 -15.65 -9.03 7.09
CA LEU A 25 -14.32 -8.45 7.29
C LEU A 25 -13.79 -7.80 6.00
N THR A 26 -14.01 -8.43 4.84
CA THR A 26 -13.64 -7.86 3.54
C THR A 26 -14.32 -6.50 3.32
N TRP A 27 -15.61 -6.40 3.64
CA TRP A 27 -16.35 -5.16 3.52
C TRP A 27 -15.86 -4.10 4.52
N GLN A 28 -15.65 -4.49 5.78
CA GLN A 28 -15.15 -3.60 6.83
C GLN A 28 -13.77 -3.02 6.51
N MET A 29 -12.85 -3.83 5.98
CA MET A 29 -11.52 -3.36 5.55
C MET A 29 -11.60 -2.25 4.51
N LYS A 30 -12.53 -2.35 3.55
CA LYS A 30 -12.71 -1.33 2.48
C LYS A 30 -13.39 -0.07 2.99
N GLY A 31 -14.09 -0.15 4.12
CA GLY A 31 -14.81 0.97 4.71
C GLY A 31 -13.91 2.07 5.26
N ARG A 32 -14.55 3.18 5.62
CA ARG A 32 -13.93 4.43 6.06
C ARG A 32 -13.06 4.33 7.33
N LEU A 33 -13.26 3.30 8.15
CA LEU A 33 -12.47 3.08 9.36
C LEU A 33 -11.10 2.44 9.10
N PHE A 34 -10.89 1.88 7.91
CA PHE A 34 -9.64 1.25 7.49
C PHE A 34 -9.13 1.93 6.22
N PHE A 35 -9.34 1.34 5.04
CA PHE A 35 -8.73 1.86 3.82
C PHE A 35 -9.49 3.04 3.20
N ASP A 36 -10.74 3.30 3.63
CA ASP A 36 -11.60 4.35 3.06
C ASP A 36 -11.55 4.33 1.52
N ALA A 37 -11.93 3.19 0.94
CA ALA A 37 -11.71 2.88 -0.47
C ALA A 37 -12.29 3.91 -1.44
N ASP A 38 -13.35 4.62 -1.03
CA ASP A 38 -13.96 5.70 -1.81
C ASP A 38 -13.02 6.91 -1.93
N ARG A 39 -12.22 7.18 -0.90
CA ARG A 39 -11.26 8.29 -0.85
C ARG A 39 -9.86 7.89 -1.28
N TYR A 40 -9.45 6.67 -0.96
CA TYR A 40 -8.13 6.12 -1.28
C TYR A 40 -8.28 4.77 -2.01
N PRO A 41 -8.58 4.79 -3.33
CA PRO A 41 -8.95 3.58 -4.06
C PRO A 41 -7.78 2.64 -4.35
N ALA A 42 -6.54 3.05 -4.09
CA ALA A 42 -5.37 2.25 -4.38
C ALA A 42 -4.23 2.43 -3.37
N ILE A 43 -3.53 1.32 -3.10
CA ILE A 43 -2.31 1.27 -2.31
C ILE A 43 -1.14 1.30 -3.29
N ARG A 44 -0.26 2.29 -3.18
CA ARG A 44 0.90 2.47 -4.05
C ARG A 44 2.19 2.11 -3.33
N PHE A 45 2.93 1.16 -3.89
CA PHE A 45 4.28 0.80 -3.46
C PHE A 45 5.29 1.29 -4.48
N THR A 46 6.35 1.95 -4.01
CA THR A 46 7.49 2.36 -4.83
C THR A 46 8.77 1.89 -4.17
N SER A 47 9.63 1.15 -4.88
CA SER A 47 10.95 0.81 -4.37
C SER A 47 11.87 2.03 -4.35
N SER A 48 12.76 2.09 -3.38
CA SER A 48 13.90 3.01 -3.35
C SER A 48 15.15 2.20 -3.04
N ARG A 49 16.25 2.45 -3.76
CA ARG A 49 17.52 1.77 -3.55
C ARG A 49 18.10 2.17 -2.19
N GLY A 50 17.89 1.34 -1.17
CA GLY A 50 18.60 1.44 0.11
C GLY A 50 19.98 0.79 -0.03
N GLY A 51 21.05 1.52 0.30
CA GLY A 51 22.39 0.96 0.32
C GLY A 51 22.48 -0.23 1.29
N GLY A 52 22.88 -1.39 0.77
CA GLY A 52 23.18 -2.60 1.54
C GLY A 52 21.95 -3.45 1.89
N ALA A 53 21.89 -4.65 1.29
CA ALA A 53 21.11 -5.82 1.71
C ALA A 53 19.70 -5.55 2.30
N GLY A 54 18.71 -5.43 1.42
CA GLY A 54 17.44 -6.13 1.59
C GLY A 54 16.56 -5.82 2.81
N ARG A 55 16.68 -4.67 3.49
CA ARG A 55 15.67 -4.26 4.48
C ARG A 55 14.64 -3.34 3.84
N ARG A 56 13.46 -3.91 3.56
CA ARG A 56 12.27 -3.19 3.12
C ARG A 56 11.58 -2.65 4.37
N THR A 57 11.75 -1.35 4.64
CA THR A 57 11.04 -0.69 5.74
C THR A 57 9.63 -0.33 5.26
N PHE A 58 8.61 -0.87 5.95
CA PHE A 58 7.22 -0.50 5.73
C PHE A 58 6.81 0.50 6.81
N SER A 59 6.38 1.69 6.41
CA SER A 59 5.82 2.69 7.32
C SER A 59 4.37 2.92 6.91
N SER A 60 3.43 2.40 7.69
CA SER A 60 2.02 2.79 7.63
C SER A 60 1.76 3.82 8.72
N PHE A 61 1.34 5.03 8.34
CA PHE A 61 0.94 6.08 9.26
C PHE A 61 -0.59 6.04 9.38
N TRP A 62 -1.11 5.90 10.60
CA TRP A 62 -2.54 6.01 10.91
C TRP A 62 -2.69 7.04 12.03
N ASP A 63 -3.30 8.19 11.73
CA ASP A 63 -3.77 9.14 12.73
C ASP A 63 -5.18 8.72 13.17
N THR A 64 -5.38 8.58 14.49
CA THR A 64 -6.71 8.34 15.08
C THR A 64 -7.03 9.50 16.01
N SER A 65 -7.21 10.70 15.43
CA SER A 65 -7.85 11.79 16.16
C SER A 65 -9.35 11.49 16.25
N ALA A 66 -9.78 11.07 17.46
CA ALA A 66 -11.15 10.82 17.86
C ALA A 66 -12.02 12.08 17.86
#